data_AF-J3KPT7-F1
#
_entry.id   AF-J3KPT7-F1
#
_cell.length_a   1.000
_cell.length_b   1.000
_cell.length_c   1.000
_cell.angle_alpha   90.00
_cell.angle_beta   90.00
_cell.angle_gamma   90.00
#
_symmetry.space_group_name_H-M   'P 1'
#
loop_
_entity.id
_entity.type
_entity.pdbx_description
1 polymer ?
#
loop_
_entity_poly.entity_id
_entity_poly.type
_entity_poly.pdbx_seq_one_letter_code
_entity_poly.pdbx_strand_id
1 'polypeptide(L)'
;MERVGCTLTTTYAHPRPTPTNFLPAISTMASSYRDRFPHSNLTHSLSLPWRPSTYYKVASNSPSVAPYCTRSQRVSENTMLPFVSNRTTFFTRYTPDDWYRSNLTNYQESNTSRHNSEKLRVDTSRLIQDKYQQTRKTQADTTQNLGERVNDIGFWKSEIIHELDEMIGETNALTDVKKRLERALMETEAPLQVARECLFHREKRMGIDLVHDEVEAQLLTDIVT
;
A
#
# COMPACT_ATOMS: atom_id res chain seq x y z
N MET A 1 39.00 12.19 -72.33
CA MET A 1 39.74 12.53 -71.09
C MET A 1 38.75 13.27 -70.21
N GLU A 2 38.21 12.55 -69.23
CA GLU A 2 37.08 12.95 -68.38
C GLU A 2 37.44 14.15 -67.49
N ARG A 3 36.48 15.04 -67.26
CA ARG A 3 36.50 16.00 -66.14
C ARG A 3 35.38 15.65 -65.19
N VAL A 4 35.79 15.25 -63.99
CA VAL A 4 34.97 14.97 -62.81
C VAL A 4 34.54 16.28 -62.17
N GLY A 5 33.26 16.39 -61.83
CA GLY A 5 32.70 17.51 -61.08
C GLY A 5 31.21 17.30 -60.80
N CYS A 6 30.90 16.51 -59.78
CA CYS A 6 29.53 16.37 -59.25
C CYS A 6 29.31 17.42 -58.15
N THR A 7 28.38 18.35 -58.38
CA THR A 7 27.83 19.23 -57.33
C THR A 7 26.38 18.81 -57.14
N LEU A 8 26.06 18.22 -55.98
CA LEU A 8 24.69 17.86 -55.61
C LEU A 8 23.93 19.11 -55.14
N THR A 9 22.80 19.38 -55.78
CA THR A 9 21.92 20.51 -55.47
C THR A 9 21.04 20.17 -54.26
N THR A 10 21.19 20.92 -53.16
CA THR A 10 20.35 20.83 -51.97
C THR A 10 19.04 21.58 -52.19
N THR A 11 17.90 20.88 -52.18
CA THR A 11 16.57 21.49 -52.21
C THR A 11 16.06 21.67 -50.78
N TYR A 12 16.03 22.90 -50.30
CA TYR A 12 15.31 23.29 -49.07
C TYR A 12 13.81 23.35 -49.36
N ALA A 13 13.00 22.60 -48.61
CA ALA A 13 11.55 22.70 -48.64
C ALA A 13 11.08 23.73 -47.59
N HIS A 14 10.39 24.77 -48.03
CA HIS A 14 9.72 25.74 -47.17
C HIS A 14 8.41 25.18 -46.60
N PRO A 15 8.03 25.48 -45.34
CA PRO A 15 6.69 25.21 -44.86
C PRO A 15 5.68 26.24 -45.40
N ARG A 16 4.49 25.75 -45.77
CA ARG A 16 3.34 26.50 -46.27
C ARG A 16 2.62 27.25 -45.13
N PRO A 17 1.96 28.41 -45.36
CA PRO A 17 1.30 29.16 -44.30
C PRO A 17 0.01 28.48 -43.81
N THR A 18 -0.18 28.50 -42.50
CA THR A 18 -1.37 28.04 -41.75
C THR A 18 -2.57 28.96 -41.94
N PRO A 19 -3.80 28.45 -42.12
CA PRO A 19 -5.00 29.22 -41.84
C PRO A 19 -5.31 29.19 -40.33
N THR A 20 -5.70 30.35 -39.83
CA THR A 20 -6.23 30.62 -38.50
C THR A 20 -7.56 29.88 -38.30
N ASN A 21 -7.61 28.94 -37.35
CA ASN A 21 -8.79 28.71 -36.52
C ASN A 21 -8.40 27.94 -35.26
N PHE A 22 -8.89 28.52 -34.16
CA PHE A 22 -8.62 28.22 -32.77
C PHE A 22 -9.34 26.95 -32.28
N LEU A 23 -8.73 26.36 -31.25
CA LEU A 23 -9.17 25.30 -30.33
C LEU A 23 -8.81 23.84 -30.71
N PRO A 24 -8.21 23.07 -29.78
CA PRO A 24 -8.04 21.64 -29.97
C PRO A 24 -9.41 20.95 -29.90
N ALA A 25 -9.64 19.98 -30.79
CA ALA A 25 -10.77 19.07 -30.68
C ALA A 25 -10.72 18.39 -29.31
N ILE A 26 -11.84 18.38 -28.59
CA ILE A 26 -12.04 17.50 -27.43
C ILE A 26 -12.09 16.08 -28.00
N SER A 27 -10.91 15.51 -28.20
CA SER A 27 -10.79 14.08 -28.45
C SER A 27 -11.35 13.39 -27.22
N THR A 28 -12.24 12.45 -27.45
CA THR A 28 -12.63 11.41 -26.50
C THR A 28 -11.36 10.75 -25.97
N MET A 29 -10.81 11.32 -24.89
CA MET A 29 -9.84 10.66 -24.04
C MET A 29 -10.59 9.51 -23.38
N ALA A 30 -10.68 8.39 -24.10
CA ALA A 30 -10.78 7.09 -23.48
C ALA A 30 -9.56 7.01 -22.56
N SER A 31 -9.80 7.30 -21.28
CA SER A 31 -8.80 7.36 -20.24
C SER A 31 -8.05 6.03 -20.22
N SER A 32 -6.86 5.99 -20.80
CA SER A 32 -5.96 4.84 -20.71
C SER A 32 -5.20 4.93 -19.40
N TYR A 33 -5.90 5.01 -18.27
CA TYR A 33 -5.32 4.52 -17.03
C TYR A 33 -5.30 3.00 -17.21
N ARG A 34 -4.14 2.48 -17.60
CA ARG A 34 -3.88 1.04 -17.62
C ARG A 34 -4.02 0.57 -16.17
N ASP A 35 -5.22 0.13 -15.86
CA ASP A 35 -5.59 -0.56 -14.64
C ASP A 35 -4.71 -1.80 -14.54
N ARG A 36 -3.64 -1.70 -13.75
CA ARG A 36 -2.74 -2.80 -13.39
C ARG A 36 -3.06 -3.30 -11.98
N PHE A 37 -4.33 -3.28 -11.61
CA PHE A 37 -4.79 -3.95 -10.41
C PHE A 37 -5.73 -5.08 -10.83
N PRO A 38 -5.44 -6.34 -10.46
CA PRO A 38 -6.38 -7.43 -10.70
C PRO A 38 -7.66 -7.12 -9.93
N HIS A 39 -8.79 -7.08 -10.62
CA HIS A 39 -10.11 -7.01 -10.01
C HIS A 39 -10.34 -8.27 -9.17
N SER A 40 -9.97 -8.23 -7.89
CA SER A 40 -10.42 -9.20 -6.91
C SER A 40 -11.84 -8.81 -6.51
N ASN A 41 -12.83 -9.63 -6.88
CA ASN A 41 -14.14 -9.56 -6.25
C ASN A 41 -13.96 -9.85 -4.76
N LEU A 42 -13.95 -8.80 -3.94
CA LEU A 42 -14.04 -8.94 -2.48
C LEU A 42 -15.47 -9.41 -2.17
N THR A 43 -15.64 -10.72 -2.03
CA THR A 43 -16.65 -11.24 -1.12
C THR A 43 -16.31 -10.67 0.26
N HIS A 44 -17.20 -9.80 0.74
CA HIS A 44 -17.04 -9.01 1.94
C HIS A 44 -17.01 -9.90 3.19
N SER A 45 -15.86 -10.51 3.46
CA SER A 45 -15.53 -11.06 4.77
C SER A 45 -14.74 -9.99 5.52
N LEU A 46 -15.40 -9.39 6.52
CA LEU A 46 -14.90 -8.31 7.38
C LEU A 46 -13.78 -8.79 8.34
N SER A 47 -12.74 -9.41 7.83
CA SER A 47 -11.56 -9.81 8.61
C SER A 47 -10.30 -9.18 8.04
N LEU A 48 -10.15 -7.86 8.24
CA LEU A 48 -8.88 -7.18 8.00
C LEU A 48 -7.82 -7.66 9.00
N PRO A 49 -6.54 -7.83 8.59
CA PRO A 49 -5.49 -8.46 9.40
C PRO A 49 -5.08 -7.69 10.67
N TRP A 50 -5.47 -6.43 10.77
CA TRP A 50 -5.04 -5.49 11.80
C TRP A 50 -6.05 -5.33 12.95
N ARG A 51 -7.11 -6.14 12.99
CA ARG A 51 -8.06 -6.15 14.12
C ARG A 51 -7.54 -7.03 15.27
N PRO A 52 -7.37 -6.49 16.50
CA PRO A 52 -6.97 -7.29 17.67
C PRO A 52 -7.95 -8.44 18.01
N SER A 53 -9.20 -8.37 17.53
CA SER A 53 -10.25 -9.36 17.82
C SER A 53 -10.04 -10.71 17.14
N THR A 54 -9.18 -10.82 16.12
CA THR A 54 -8.83 -12.12 15.50
C THR A 54 -7.69 -12.82 16.22
N TYR A 55 -6.89 -12.09 17.01
CA TYR A 55 -5.72 -12.64 17.71
C TYR A 55 -6.12 -13.54 18.88
N TYR A 56 -7.18 -13.19 19.61
CA TYR A 56 -7.62 -13.96 20.78
C TYR A 56 -8.48 -15.19 20.44
N LYS A 57 -9.05 -15.29 19.22
CA LYS A 57 -9.90 -16.44 18.86
C LYS A 57 -9.14 -17.74 18.60
N VAL A 58 -7.82 -17.70 18.47
CA VAL A 58 -7.00 -18.91 18.24
C VAL A 58 -6.59 -19.59 19.55
N ALA A 59 -6.80 -18.93 20.70
CA ALA A 59 -6.41 -19.47 22.01
C ALA A 59 -7.43 -20.44 22.63
N SER A 60 -8.62 -20.62 22.04
CA SER A 60 -9.63 -21.56 22.55
C SER A 60 -9.47 -22.99 22.01
N ASN A 61 -8.56 -23.21 21.08
CA ASN A 61 -8.23 -24.57 20.64
C ASN A 61 -7.14 -25.10 21.58
N SER A 62 -7.57 -25.58 22.74
CA SER A 62 -6.74 -26.51 23.50
C SER A 62 -6.31 -27.61 22.51
N PRO A 63 -5.01 -27.92 22.38
CA PRO A 63 -4.63 -29.13 21.68
C PRO A 63 -5.36 -30.24 22.43
N SER A 64 -6.28 -30.93 21.77
CA SER A 64 -6.79 -32.18 22.30
C SER A 64 -5.58 -33.08 22.40
N VAL A 65 -4.99 -33.11 23.59
CA VAL A 65 -3.98 -34.10 23.95
C VAL A 65 -4.81 -35.38 23.96
N ALA A 66 -4.83 -36.07 22.81
CA ALA A 66 -5.44 -37.37 22.71
C ALA A 66 -5.00 -38.17 23.94
N PRO A 67 -5.91 -38.83 24.66
CA PRO A 67 -5.55 -39.52 25.89
C PRO A 67 -4.58 -40.64 25.52
N TYR A 68 -3.28 -40.37 25.63
CA TYR A 68 -2.23 -41.37 25.54
C TYR A 68 -2.19 -42.14 26.86
N CYS A 69 -3.29 -42.83 27.15
CA CYS A 69 -3.35 -44.07 27.91
C CYS A 69 -4.80 -44.57 27.88
N THR A 70 -5.15 -45.43 26.92
CA THR A 70 -6.42 -46.18 26.96
C THR A 70 -6.40 -47.29 28.03
N ARG A 71 -5.85 -47.01 29.22
CA ARG A 71 -5.75 -47.98 30.30
C ARG A 71 -5.77 -47.33 31.68
N SER A 72 -6.81 -46.53 31.95
CA SER A 72 -7.28 -46.39 33.34
C SER A 72 -8.74 -46.83 33.52
N GLN A 73 -9.38 -47.36 32.48
CA GLN A 73 -10.76 -47.84 32.53
C GLN A 73 -10.90 -49.19 31.82
N ARG A 74 -10.22 -50.20 32.35
CA ARG A 74 -10.85 -51.51 32.52
C ARG A 74 -10.78 -51.87 33.99
N VAL A 75 -11.39 -51.02 34.82
CA VAL A 75 -11.99 -51.54 36.05
C VAL A 75 -13.17 -52.37 35.54
N SER A 76 -12.99 -53.68 35.54
CA SER A 76 -14.05 -54.64 35.25
C SER A 76 -15.27 -54.25 36.08
N GLU A 77 -16.40 -54.11 35.39
CA GLU A 77 -17.72 -53.92 35.97
C GLU A 77 -17.97 -54.94 37.08
N ASN A 78 -18.52 -54.44 38.19
CA ASN A 78 -19.25 -55.15 39.24
C ASN A 78 -19.13 -56.67 39.24
N THR A 79 -18.14 -57.19 39.96
CA THR A 79 -18.26 -58.50 40.58
C THR A 79 -18.00 -58.28 42.07
N MET A 80 -19.00 -58.57 42.92
CA MET A 80 -18.84 -58.52 44.37
C MET A 80 -17.51 -59.15 44.78
N LEU A 81 -16.78 -58.50 45.68
CA LEU A 81 -15.67 -59.16 46.37
C LEU A 81 -16.23 -60.43 47.04
N PRO A 82 -15.76 -61.63 46.69
CA PRO A 82 -16.31 -62.85 47.25
C PRO A 82 -16.01 -62.86 48.74
N PHE A 83 -17.07 -63.09 49.52
CA PHE A 83 -16.99 -63.39 50.95
C PHE A 83 -15.94 -64.49 51.17
N VAL A 84 -14.86 -64.18 51.89
CA VAL A 84 -13.77 -65.12 52.16
C VAL A 84 -14.26 -66.10 53.22
N SER A 85 -14.77 -67.24 52.76
CA SER A 85 -15.05 -68.40 53.60
C SER A 85 -13.75 -69.14 53.91
N ASN A 86 -13.44 -69.31 55.19
CA ASN A 86 -12.21 -69.92 55.71
C ASN A 86 -12.20 -71.46 55.59
N ARG A 87 -12.73 -72.02 54.50
CA ARG A 87 -12.71 -73.46 54.23
C ARG A 87 -11.81 -73.76 53.04
N THR A 88 -10.61 -74.22 53.36
CA THR A 88 -9.76 -75.15 52.62
C THR A 88 -10.22 -75.51 51.20
N THR A 89 -9.67 -74.83 50.20
CA THR A 89 -9.57 -75.35 48.83
C THR A 89 -8.09 -75.31 48.43
N PHE A 90 -7.44 -76.48 48.44
CA PHE A 90 -6.08 -76.70 47.98
C PHE A 90 -6.00 -76.70 46.44
N PHE A 91 -6.55 -75.68 45.78
CA PHE A 91 -6.45 -75.50 44.34
C PHE A 91 -5.79 -74.15 44.07
N THR A 92 -4.58 -74.18 43.52
CA THR A 92 -3.89 -72.99 43.01
C THR A 92 -4.76 -72.34 41.93
N ARG A 93 -5.27 -71.13 42.17
CA ARG A 93 -6.16 -70.39 41.23
C ARG A 93 -5.52 -70.08 39.87
N TYR A 94 -4.21 -70.13 39.80
CA TYR A 94 -3.43 -69.88 38.59
C TYR A 94 -2.30 -70.89 38.51
N THR A 95 -2.00 -71.34 37.30
CA THR A 95 -0.85 -72.19 37.04
C THR A 95 0.43 -71.36 36.90
N PRO A 96 1.61 -71.94 37.09
CA PRO A 96 2.87 -71.26 36.77
C PRO A 96 2.95 -70.76 35.32
N ASP A 97 2.27 -71.43 34.38
CA ASP A 97 2.15 -70.98 32.98
C ASP A 97 1.33 -69.70 32.86
N ASP A 98 0.20 -69.58 33.57
CA ASP A 98 -0.60 -68.35 33.61
C ASP A 98 0.22 -67.17 34.16
N TRP A 99 1.03 -67.42 35.20
CA TRP A 99 1.97 -66.43 35.72
C TRP A 99 3.03 -66.04 34.69
N TYR A 100 3.64 -67.00 34.00
CA TYR A 100 4.64 -66.74 32.96
C TYR A 100 4.06 -65.92 31.80
N ARG A 101 2.88 -66.30 31.30
CA ARG A 101 2.17 -65.60 30.22
C ARG A 101 1.81 -64.16 30.62
N SER A 102 1.35 -63.96 31.86
CA SER A 102 1.05 -62.62 32.40
C SER A 102 2.31 -61.75 32.48
N ASN A 103 3.42 -62.30 33.01
CA ASN A 103 4.68 -61.58 33.07
C ASN A 103 5.23 -61.25 31.69
N LEU A 104 5.19 -62.19 30.74
CA LEU A 104 5.61 -61.95 29.35
C LEU A 104 4.82 -60.81 28.71
N THR A 105 3.50 -60.80 28.91
CA THR A 105 2.62 -59.72 28.43
C THR A 105 3.02 -58.37 29.05
N ASN A 106 3.20 -58.32 30.38
CA ASN A 106 3.63 -57.11 31.08
C ASN A 106 4.99 -56.60 30.59
N TYR A 107 5.95 -57.49 30.30
CA TYR A 107 7.24 -57.11 29.74
C TYR A 107 7.11 -56.49 28.34
N GLN A 108 6.31 -57.10 27.46
CA GLN A 108 6.07 -56.58 26.11
C GLN A 108 5.39 -55.21 26.14
N GLU A 109 4.38 -55.05 27.00
CA GLU A 109 3.68 -53.77 27.20
C GLU A 109 4.62 -52.71 27.77
N SER A 110 5.45 -53.05 28.75
CA SER A 110 6.45 -52.14 29.33
C SER A 110 7.48 -51.69 28.29
N ASN A 111 7.99 -52.63 27.48
CA ASN A 111 8.92 -52.31 26.40
C ASN A 111 8.28 -51.39 25.34
N THR A 112 7.04 -51.66 24.97
CA THR A 112 6.28 -50.83 24.02
C THR A 112 6.05 -49.43 24.59
N SER A 113 5.65 -49.34 25.86
CA SER A 113 5.44 -48.07 26.57
C SER A 113 6.73 -47.24 26.60
N ARG A 114 7.87 -47.84 27.00
CA ARG A 114 9.18 -47.19 27.02
C ARG A 114 9.59 -46.70 25.63
N HIS A 115 9.41 -47.52 24.60
CA HIS A 115 9.73 -47.14 23.22
C HIS A 115 8.89 -45.93 22.77
N ASN A 116 7.58 -45.96 23.02
CA ASN A 116 6.68 -44.87 22.65
C ASN A 116 7.01 -43.57 23.41
N SER A 117 7.33 -43.66 24.71
CA SER A 117 7.75 -42.50 25.49
C SER A 117 9.05 -41.89 24.97
N GLU A 118 10.03 -42.71 24.60
CA GLU A 118 11.28 -42.20 24.03
C GLU A 118 11.06 -41.52 22.68
N LYS A 119 10.26 -42.15 21.81
CA LYS A 119 9.88 -41.54 20.52
C LYS A 119 9.17 -40.20 20.72
N LEU A 120 8.20 -40.14 21.63
CA LEU A 120 7.46 -38.91 21.94
C LEU A 120 8.40 -37.80 22.42
N ARG A 121 9.40 -38.14 23.24
CA ARG A 121 10.39 -37.18 23.73
C ARG A 121 11.22 -36.61 22.59
N VAL A 122 11.71 -37.46 21.69
CA VAL A 122 12.46 -37.04 20.50
C VAL A 122 11.62 -36.17 19.58
N ASP A 123 10.38 -36.59 19.28
CA ASP A 123 9.48 -35.83 18.40
C ASP A 123 9.10 -34.48 19.02
N THR A 124 8.91 -34.43 20.34
CA THR A 124 8.65 -33.18 21.08
C THR A 124 9.86 -32.25 21.04
N SER A 125 11.07 -32.76 21.25
CA SER A 125 12.30 -31.95 21.15
C SER A 125 12.49 -31.38 19.74
N ARG A 126 12.21 -32.17 18.69
CA ARG A 126 12.23 -31.69 17.30
C ARG A 126 11.19 -30.60 17.08
N LEU A 127 9.95 -30.83 17.52
CA LEU A 127 8.87 -29.85 17.37
C LEU A 127 9.19 -28.52 18.04
N ILE A 128 9.75 -28.55 19.26
CA ILE A 128 10.18 -27.34 19.97
C ILE A 128 11.21 -26.58 19.15
N GLN A 129 12.21 -27.27 18.61
CA GLN A 129 13.26 -26.66 17.80
C GLN A 129 12.69 -26.04 16.52
N ASP A 130 11.83 -26.76 15.81
CA ASP A 130 11.21 -26.29 14.57
C ASP A 130 10.35 -25.04 14.83
N LYS A 131 9.58 -25.05 15.92
CA LYS A 131 8.76 -23.90 16.32
C LYS A 131 9.60 -22.70 16.74
N TYR A 132 10.68 -22.93 17.49
CA TYR A 132 11.62 -21.88 17.85
C TYR A 132 12.23 -21.22 16.60
N GLN A 133 12.69 -22.02 15.65
CA GLN A 133 13.26 -21.51 14.39
C GLN A 133 12.22 -20.75 13.57
N GLN A 134 11.00 -21.29 13.46
CA GLN A 134 9.89 -20.62 12.75
C GLN A 134 9.57 -19.26 13.38
N THR A 135 9.38 -19.21 14.71
CA THR A 135 9.08 -17.97 15.42
C THR A 135 10.21 -16.95 15.26
N ARG A 136 11.47 -17.37 15.41
CA ARG A 136 12.62 -16.48 15.26
C ARG A 136 12.70 -15.90 13.85
N LYS A 137 12.49 -16.72 12.82
CA LYS A 137 12.47 -16.26 11.43
C LYS A 137 11.35 -15.26 11.19
N THR A 138 10.11 -15.61 11.56
CA THR A 138 8.96 -14.70 11.42
C THR A 138 9.19 -13.38 12.15
N GLN A 139 9.76 -13.40 13.35
CA GLN A 139 10.07 -12.19 14.10
C GLN A 139 11.11 -11.33 13.36
N ALA A 140 12.17 -11.93 12.82
CA ALA A 140 13.18 -11.19 12.07
C ALA A 140 12.59 -10.58 10.79
N ASP A 141 11.86 -11.37 10.01
CA ASP A 141 11.24 -10.93 8.76
C ASP A 141 10.23 -9.79 9.01
N THR A 142 9.40 -9.91 10.05
CA THR A 142 8.42 -8.87 10.41
C THR A 142 9.09 -7.61 10.94
N THR A 143 10.12 -7.72 11.79
CA THR A 143 10.89 -6.56 12.27
C THR A 143 11.57 -5.83 11.12
N GLN A 144 12.16 -6.55 10.16
CA GLN A 144 12.74 -5.94 8.97
C GLN A 144 11.68 -5.21 8.13
N ASN A 145 10.56 -5.89 7.82
CA ASN A 145 9.49 -5.29 7.02
C ASN A 145 8.89 -4.03 7.68
N LEU A 146 8.74 -4.04 9.00
CA LEU A 146 8.31 -2.85 9.73
C LEU A 146 9.34 -1.73 9.65
N GLY A 147 10.63 -2.04 9.74
CA GLY A 147 11.71 -1.06 9.57
C GLY A 147 11.70 -0.42 8.18
N GLU A 148 11.58 -1.22 7.12
CA GLU A 148 11.44 -0.74 5.74
C GLU A 148 10.23 0.19 5.60
N ARG A 149 9.06 -0.22 6.10
CA ARG A 149 7.85 0.60 6.05
C ARG A 149 7.98 1.93 6.81
N VAL A 150 8.67 1.95 7.95
CA VAL A 150 8.93 3.18 8.70
C VAL A 150 9.80 4.13 7.88
N ASN A 151 10.83 3.59 7.20
CA ASN A 151 11.68 4.38 6.32
C ASN A 151 10.91 4.94 5.12
N ASP A 152 10.08 4.12 4.47
CA ASP A 152 9.25 4.56 3.34
C ASP A 152 8.28 5.67 3.74
N ILE A 153 7.60 5.51 4.88
CA ILE A 153 6.69 6.54 5.40
C ILE A 153 7.46 7.82 5.72
N GLY A 154 8.65 7.69 6.32
CA GLY A 154 9.54 8.82 6.60
C GLY A 154 9.94 9.56 5.33
N PHE A 155 10.38 8.83 4.30
CA PHE A 155 10.75 9.37 3.00
C PHE A 155 9.59 10.14 2.35
N TRP A 156 8.42 9.51 2.21
CA TRP A 156 7.27 10.15 1.57
C TRP A 156 6.74 11.35 2.35
N LYS A 157 6.83 11.31 3.68
CA LYS A 157 6.52 12.48 4.50
C LYS A 157 7.46 13.64 4.19
N SER A 158 8.77 13.38 4.10
CA SER A 158 9.76 14.41 3.75
C SER A 158 9.51 14.96 2.35
N GLU A 159 9.19 14.10 1.38
CA GLU A 159 8.89 14.52 0.01
C GLU A 159 7.67 15.45 -0.06
N ILE A 160 6.58 15.08 0.63
CA ILE A 160 5.36 15.90 0.67
C ILE A 160 5.63 17.26 1.34
N ILE A 161 6.43 17.29 2.40
CA ILE A 161 6.80 18.55 3.06
C ILE A 161 7.62 19.42 2.10
N HIS A 162 8.57 18.85 1.38
CA HIS A 162 9.37 19.57 0.40
C HIS A 162 8.49 20.19 -0.70
N GLU A 163 7.63 19.38 -1.33
CA GLU A 163 6.69 19.86 -2.35
C GLU A 163 5.74 20.94 -1.83
N LEU A 164 5.29 20.83 -0.57
CA LEU A 164 4.49 21.85 0.07
C LEU A 164 5.23 23.19 0.19
N ASP A 165 6.49 23.14 0.64
CA ASP A 165 7.32 24.34 0.79
C ASP A 165 7.59 25.02 -0.58
N GLU A 166 7.86 24.23 -1.62
CA GLU A 166 8.00 24.74 -3.00
C GLU A 166 6.71 25.40 -3.49
N MET A 167 5.55 24.75 -3.33
CA MET A 167 4.25 25.33 -3.71
C MET A 167 3.93 26.62 -2.95
N ILE A 168 4.28 26.71 -1.66
CA ILE A 168 4.14 27.94 -0.87
C ILE A 168 5.04 29.03 -1.47
N GLY A 169 6.28 28.70 -1.83
CA GLY A 169 7.21 29.59 -2.51
C GLY A 169 6.64 30.16 -3.82
N GLU A 170 6.13 29.29 -4.68
CA GLU A 170 5.50 29.68 -5.95
C GLU A 170 4.26 30.54 -5.73
N THR A 171 3.41 30.16 -4.77
CA THR A 171 2.20 30.92 -4.42
C THR A 171 2.53 32.34 -3.99
N ASN A 172 3.58 32.50 -3.17
CA ASN A 172 4.05 33.82 -2.73
C ASN A 172 4.59 34.63 -3.90
N ALA A 173 5.42 34.02 -4.77
CA ALA A 173 5.95 34.68 -5.95
C ALA A 173 4.85 35.17 -6.89
N LEU A 174 3.85 34.33 -7.18
CA LEU A 174 2.69 34.70 -8.00
C LEU A 174 1.85 35.80 -7.34
N THR A 175 1.68 35.75 -6.02
CA THR A 175 0.97 36.79 -5.26
C THR A 175 1.67 38.13 -5.40
N ASP A 176 2.99 38.17 -5.35
CA ASP A 176 3.76 39.40 -5.51
C ASP A 176 3.72 39.94 -6.94
N VAL A 177 3.79 39.06 -7.95
CA VAL A 177 3.60 39.45 -9.36
C VAL A 177 2.20 40.03 -9.56
N LYS A 178 1.16 39.40 -9.01
CA LYS A 178 -0.21 39.90 -9.07
C LYS A 178 -0.32 41.31 -8.49
N LYS A 179 0.19 41.54 -7.28
CA LYS A 179 0.19 42.88 -6.65
C LYS A 179 0.90 43.93 -7.49
N ARG A 180 2.02 43.56 -8.14
CA ARG A 180 2.76 44.46 -9.04
C ARG A 180 1.95 44.80 -10.29
N LEU A 181 1.26 43.82 -10.88
CA LEU A 181 0.40 44.05 -12.04
C LEU A 181 -0.82 44.90 -11.70
N GLU A 182 -1.47 44.64 -10.56
CA GLU A 182 -2.59 45.46 -10.07
C GLU A 182 -2.15 46.91 -9.85
N ARG A 183 -0.95 47.13 -9.30
CA ARG A 183 -0.39 48.48 -9.16
C ARG A 183 -0.11 49.14 -10.50
N ALA A 184 0.56 48.43 -11.41
CA ALA A 184 0.86 48.96 -12.74
C ALA A 184 -0.43 49.32 -13.51
N LEU A 185 -1.49 48.52 -13.36
CA LEU A 185 -2.79 48.83 -13.91
C LEU A 185 -3.37 50.12 -13.31
N MET A 186 -3.40 50.27 -11.98
CA MET A 186 -3.87 51.50 -11.34
C MET A 186 -3.06 52.73 -11.78
N GLU A 187 -1.74 52.59 -11.93
CA GLU A 187 -0.87 53.67 -12.41
C GLU A 187 -1.19 54.10 -13.85
N THR A 188 -1.78 53.22 -14.67
CA THR A 188 -2.20 53.54 -16.06
C THR A 188 -3.56 54.23 -16.15
N GLU A 189 -4.42 54.12 -15.11
CA GLU A 189 -5.78 54.68 -15.15
C GLU A 189 -5.79 56.22 -15.21
N ALA A 190 -4.95 56.87 -14.40
CA ALA A 190 -4.85 58.33 -14.37
C ALA A 190 -4.39 58.95 -15.70
N PRO A 191 -3.27 58.53 -16.33
CA PRO A 191 -2.87 59.05 -17.63
C PRO A 191 -3.89 58.74 -18.72
N LEU A 192 -4.56 57.58 -18.68
CA LEU A 192 -5.65 57.27 -19.60
C LEU A 192 -6.83 58.23 -19.48
N GLN A 193 -7.21 58.61 -18.25
CA GLN A 193 -8.24 59.63 -18.02
C GLN A 193 -7.82 60.98 -18.60
N VAL A 194 -6.58 61.40 -18.38
CA VAL A 194 -6.04 62.65 -18.93
C VAL A 194 -6.10 62.63 -20.46
N ALA A 195 -5.71 61.54 -21.11
CA ALA A 195 -5.75 61.41 -22.56
C ALA A 195 -7.19 61.56 -23.10
N ARG A 196 -8.17 60.93 -22.44
CA ARG A 196 -9.61 61.07 -22.76
C ARG A 196 -10.11 62.50 -22.60
N GLU A 197 -9.75 63.17 -21.52
CA GLU A 197 -10.11 64.57 -21.28
C GLU A 197 -9.48 65.50 -22.34
N CYS A 198 -8.22 65.28 -22.71
CA CYS A 198 -7.54 66.01 -23.78
C CYS A 198 -8.27 65.87 -25.12
N LEU A 199 -8.69 64.66 -25.50
CA LEU A 199 -9.48 64.43 -26.72
C LEU A 199 -10.83 65.13 -26.66
N PHE A 200 -11.56 65.00 -25.55
CA PHE A 200 -12.85 65.68 -25.35
C PHE A 200 -12.75 67.21 -25.48
N HIS A 201 -11.66 67.81 -25.01
CA HIS A 201 -11.42 69.24 -25.20
C HIS A 201 -11.07 69.62 -26.64
N ARG A 202 -10.35 68.74 -27.36
CA ARG A 202 -10.01 68.93 -28.78
C ARG A 202 -11.26 68.89 -29.67
N GLU A 203 -12.20 67.98 -29.41
CA GLU A 203 -13.47 67.88 -30.14
C GLU A 203 -14.35 69.14 -30.03
N LYS A 204 -14.14 69.97 -28.99
CA LYS A 204 -14.87 71.23 -28.78
C LYS A 204 -14.30 72.43 -29.57
N ARG A 205 -13.16 72.27 -30.23
CA ARG A 205 -12.60 73.34 -31.08
C ARG A 205 -13.53 73.62 -32.26
N MET A 206 -13.49 74.84 -32.78
CA MET A 206 -14.41 75.29 -33.83
C MET A 206 -13.69 75.88 -35.04
N GLY A 207 -14.30 75.75 -36.21
CA GLY A 207 -13.79 76.32 -37.45
C GLY A 207 -12.45 75.69 -37.85
N ILE A 208 -11.47 76.53 -38.16
CA ILE A 208 -10.14 76.10 -38.62
C ILE A 208 -9.31 75.39 -37.53
N ASP A 209 -9.68 75.52 -36.25
CA ASP A 209 -8.95 74.92 -35.13
C ASP A 209 -9.36 73.45 -34.85
N LEU A 210 -10.42 72.96 -35.48
CA LEU A 210 -10.84 71.56 -35.41
C LEU A 210 -10.05 70.73 -36.42
N VAL A 211 -8.84 70.32 -36.03
CA VAL A 211 -7.85 69.65 -36.89
C VAL A 211 -7.38 68.35 -36.27
N HIS A 212 -7.29 67.30 -37.09
CA HIS A 212 -6.61 66.04 -36.76
C HIS A 212 -5.10 66.20 -36.85
N ASP A 213 -4.50 66.68 -35.76
CA ASP A 213 -3.06 66.83 -35.63
C ASP A 213 -2.37 65.55 -35.12
N GLU A 214 -1.04 65.55 -35.16
CA GLU A 214 -0.22 64.41 -34.72
C GLU A 214 -0.47 64.05 -33.24
N VAL A 215 -0.80 65.05 -32.41
CA VAL A 215 -1.09 64.84 -30.99
C VAL A 215 -2.44 64.15 -30.79
N GLU A 216 -3.47 64.53 -31.56
CA GLU A 216 -4.75 63.82 -31.58
C GLU A 216 -4.57 62.36 -32.01
N ALA A 217 -3.77 62.09 -33.04
CA ALA A 217 -3.47 60.73 -33.47
C ALA A 217 -2.74 59.89 -32.39
N GLN A 218 -1.79 60.50 -31.66
CA GLN A 218 -1.10 59.84 -30.54
C GLN A 218 -2.05 59.56 -29.37
N LEU A 219 -2.86 60.55 -28.97
CA LEU A 219 -3.86 60.38 -27.91
C LEU A 219 -4.89 59.29 -28.24
N LEU A 220 -5.33 59.20 -29.50
CA LEU A 220 -6.22 58.14 -29.97
C LEU A 220 -5.55 56.75 -29.90
N THR A 221 -4.24 56.68 -30.13
CA THR A 221 -3.48 55.43 -29.99
C THR A 221 -3.44 55.00 -28.53
N ASP A 222 -3.11 55.92 -27.62
CA ASP A 222 -2.98 55.66 -26.17
C ASP A 222 -4.28 55.20 -25.50
N ILE A 223 -5.46 55.57 -26.03
CA ILE A 223 -6.76 55.13 -25.49
C ILE A 223 -7.25 53.80 -26.05
N VAL A 224 -6.70 53.33 -27.19
CA VAL A 224 -7.11 52.10 -27.88
C VAL A 224 -6.23 50.91 -27.47
N THR A 225 -4.98 51.16 -27.09
CA THR A 225 -4.02 50.17 -26.57
C THR A 225 -4.22 49.90 -25.09
#